data_AF-A0A0P7Z038-F1
#
_entry.id   AF-A0A0P7Z038-F1
#
_cell.length_a   1.000
_cell.length_b   1.000
_cell.length_c   1.000
_cell.angle_alpha   90.00
_cell.angle_beta   90.00
_cell.angle_gamma   90.00
#
_symmetry.space_group_name_H-M   'P 1'
#
loop_
_entity.id
_entity.type
_entity.pdbx_description
1 polymer ?
#
loop_
_entity_poly.entity_id
_entity_poly.type
_entity_poly.pdbx_seq_one_letter_code
_entity_poly.pdbx_strand_id
1 'polypeptide(L)'
;MKCPTCHTHSLQIVSLDTGLIARQCSQCFGHWISSENYWEWLDYREQQQQQQRSHLTQPTHDASNMLSISDRLLPVVDNATANFCADCARLMTKAKVGRGLSFYLDRCSHCHGVWLDQNEWENLKQLELHHQIHYMFSSAWQFSVRQEKVARSDRARTKIPQKTPA
;
A
#
# COMPACT_ATOMS: atom_id res chain seq x y z
N MET A 1 4.98 4.91 -21.80
CA MET A 1 4.48 5.85 -20.78
C MET A 1 5.62 6.33 -19.90
N LYS A 2 5.58 7.59 -19.48
CA LYS A 2 6.59 8.20 -18.62
C LYS A 2 6.28 7.92 -17.15
N CYS A 3 7.31 7.81 -16.32
CA CYS A 3 7.20 7.69 -14.87
C CYS A 3 6.52 8.94 -14.28
N PRO A 4 5.46 8.76 -13.46
CA PRO A 4 4.78 9.86 -12.78
C PRO A 4 5.68 10.69 -11.86
N THR A 5 6.65 10.06 -11.20
CA THR A 5 7.55 10.74 -10.25
C THR A 5 8.79 11.33 -10.94
N CYS A 6 9.42 10.61 -11.86
CA CYS A 6 10.66 11.06 -12.51
C CYS A 6 10.42 11.96 -13.74
N HIS A 7 9.27 11.85 -14.39
CA HIS A 7 8.86 12.53 -15.63
C HIS A 7 9.73 12.30 -16.89
N THR A 8 10.91 11.71 -16.73
CA THR A 8 11.93 11.54 -17.78
C THR A 8 12.10 10.08 -18.21
N HIS A 9 11.88 9.15 -17.29
CA HIS A 9 12.13 7.72 -17.50
C HIS A 9 10.87 6.99 -17.93
N SER A 10 11.02 6.01 -18.83
CA SER A 10 9.94 5.12 -19.26
C SER A 10 9.75 3.97 -18.29
N LEU A 11 8.50 3.55 -18.10
CA LEU A 11 8.18 2.38 -17.28
C LEU A 11 8.35 1.07 -18.08
N GLN A 12 8.96 0.07 -17.44
CA GLN A 12 9.19 -1.27 -18.00
C GLN A 12 8.22 -2.27 -17.37
N ILE A 13 7.78 -3.28 -18.12
CA ILE A 13 6.87 -4.32 -17.61
C ILE A 13 7.61 -5.22 -16.62
N VAL A 14 6.99 -5.51 -15.47
CA VAL A 14 7.50 -6.42 -14.44
C VAL A 14 6.37 -7.28 -13.86
N SER A 15 6.71 -8.44 -13.31
CA SER A 15 5.81 -9.16 -12.40
C SER A 15 6.07 -8.66 -10.98
N LEU A 16 5.08 -7.99 -10.39
CA LEU A 16 5.17 -7.39 -9.05
C LEU A 16 4.76 -8.40 -7.95
N ASP A 17 3.92 -9.35 -8.32
CA ASP A 17 3.57 -10.52 -7.54
C ASP A 17 3.20 -11.66 -8.49
N THR A 18 3.05 -12.87 -7.96
CA THR A 18 2.53 -14.00 -8.73
C THR A 18 1.14 -13.64 -9.28
N GLY A 19 1.03 -13.59 -10.60
CA GLY A 19 -0.21 -13.20 -11.28
C GLY A 19 -0.49 -11.69 -11.34
N LEU A 20 0.41 -10.84 -10.82
CA LEU A 20 0.26 -9.37 -10.89
C LEU A 20 1.31 -8.75 -11.80
N ILE A 21 0.86 -8.27 -12.96
CA ILE A 21 1.68 -7.50 -13.87
C ILE A 21 1.61 -6.01 -13.51
N ALA A 22 2.77 -5.38 -13.39
CA ALA A 22 2.91 -3.95 -13.17
C ALA A 22 3.91 -3.34 -14.16
N ARG A 23 4.10 -2.03 -14.09
CA ARG A 23 5.16 -1.34 -14.81
C ARG A 23 6.03 -0.54 -13.85
N GLN A 24 7.33 -0.82 -13.83
CA GLN A 24 8.28 -0.22 -12.90
C GLN A 24 9.16 0.84 -13.57
N CYS A 25 9.49 1.90 -12.84
CA CYS A 25 10.52 2.87 -13.24
C CYS A 25 11.91 2.35 -12.86
N SER A 26 12.87 2.37 -13.80
CA SER A 26 14.25 1.93 -13.55
C SER A 26 15.10 2.88 -12.69
N GLN A 27 14.57 4.05 -12.32
CA GLN A 27 15.29 5.05 -11.50
C GLN A 27 14.73 5.15 -10.09
N CYS A 28 13.44 5.47 -9.96
CA CYS A 28 12.81 5.61 -8.64
C CYS A 28 12.20 4.31 -8.13
N PHE A 29 12.22 3.21 -8.92
CA PHE A 29 11.66 1.91 -8.55
C PHE A 29 10.16 1.92 -8.17
N GLY A 30 9.44 3.00 -8.49
CA GLY A 30 8.00 3.07 -8.34
C GLY A 30 7.26 2.23 -9.38
N HIS A 31 6.06 1.78 -9.02
CA HIS A 31 5.25 0.86 -9.77
C HIS A 31 3.92 1.48 -10.18
N TRP A 32 3.57 1.30 -11.45
CA TRP A 32 2.23 1.53 -11.96
C TRP A 32 1.49 0.20 -12.09
N ILE A 33 0.32 0.11 -11.48
CA ILE A 33 -0.59 -1.03 -11.62
C ILE A 33 -1.87 -0.51 -12.29
N SER A 34 -2.22 -1.04 -13.45
CA SER A 34 -3.51 -0.70 -14.08
C SER A 34 -4.66 -1.26 -13.24
N SER A 35 -5.84 -0.63 -13.33
CA SER A 35 -7.01 -1.16 -12.62
C SER A 35 -7.36 -2.58 -13.06
N GLU A 36 -7.22 -2.88 -14.36
CA GLU A 36 -7.46 -4.20 -14.94
C GLU A 36 -6.55 -5.25 -14.31
N ASN A 37 -5.23 -5.06 -14.37
CA ASN A 37 -4.27 -6.01 -13.80
C ASN A 37 -4.47 -6.22 -12.29
N TYR A 38 -4.86 -5.16 -11.56
CA TYR A 38 -5.11 -5.28 -10.12
C TYR A 38 -6.34 -6.14 -9.82
N TRP A 39 -7.44 -5.96 -10.57
CA TRP A 39 -8.65 -6.76 -10.38
C TRP A 39 -8.46 -8.22 -10.83
N GLU A 40 -7.83 -8.44 -11.98
CA GLU A 40 -7.47 -9.80 -12.44
C GLU A 40 -6.63 -10.55 -11.41
N TRP A 41 -5.67 -9.85 -10.79
CA TRP A 41 -4.86 -10.43 -9.73
C TRP A 41 -5.65 -10.75 -8.46
N LEU A 42 -6.62 -9.91 -8.07
CA LEU A 42 -7.49 -10.21 -6.93
C LEU A 42 -8.32 -11.47 -7.17
N ASP A 43 -8.89 -11.61 -8.37
CA ASP A 43 -9.66 -12.80 -8.76
C ASP A 43 -8.77 -14.05 -8.78
N TYR A 44 -7.57 -13.95 -9.36
CA TYR A 44 -6.58 -15.02 -9.36
C TYR A 44 -6.23 -15.47 -7.93
N ARG A 45 -6.01 -14.51 -7.01
CA ARG A 45 -5.71 -14.81 -5.61
C ARG A 45 -6.85 -15.51 -4.89
N GLU A 46 -8.09 -15.09 -5.10
CA GLU A 46 -9.24 -15.73 -4.49
C GLU A 46 -9.36 -17.19 -4.93
N GLN A 47 -9.16 -17.48 -6.22
CA GLN A 47 -9.16 -18.85 -6.75
C GLN A 47 -8.07 -19.72 -6.10
N GLN A 48 -6.84 -19.18 -5.94
CA GLN A 48 -5.75 -19.90 -5.28
C GLN A 48 -6.06 -20.21 -3.81
N GLN A 49 -6.66 -19.27 -3.07
CA GLN A 49 -7.04 -19.48 -1.68
C GLN A 49 -8.16 -20.52 -1.52
N GLN A 50 -9.14 -20.52 -2.41
CA GLN A 50 -10.22 -21.50 -2.42
C GLN A 50 -9.68 -22.92 -2.68
N GLN A 51 -8.77 -23.07 -3.64
CA GLN A 51 -8.09 -24.33 -3.93
C GLN A 51 -7.28 -24.83 -2.72
N GLN A 52 -6.47 -23.97 -2.09
CA GLN A 52 -5.71 -24.35 -0.89
C GLN A 52 -6.60 -24.73 0.30
N ARG A 53 -7.73 -24.04 0.51
CA ARG A 53 -8.71 -24.40 1.55
C ARG A 53 -9.38 -25.75 1.30
N SER A 54 -9.61 -26.12 0.04
CA SER A 54 -10.14 -27.45 -0.28
C SER A 54 -9.13 -28.59 -0.06
N HIS A 55 -7.85 -28.29 0.17
CA HIS A 55 -6.79 -29.30 0.29
C HIS A 55 -6.12 -29.37 1.68
N LEU A 56 -6.42 -28.47 2.63
CA LEU A 56 -5.76 -28.42 3.95
C LEU A 56 -6.76 -28.57 5.11
N THR A 57 -6.84 -29.78 5.68
CA THR A 57 -7.31 -30.03 7.04
C THR A 57 -6.13 -30.22 7.98
N GLN A 58 -5.59 -29.15 8.54
CA GLN A 58 -5.01 -29.03 9.91
C GLN A 58 -4.11 -27.78 10.03
N PRO A 59 -4.18 -27.03 11.13
CA PRO A 59 -3.30 -25.89 11.37
C PRO A 59 -2.01 -26.34 12.06
N THR A 60 -0.85 -26.12 11.42
CA THR A 60 0.46 -26.16 12.09
C THR A 60 0.84 -24.74 12.50
N HIS A 61 0.69 -24.46 13.79
CA HIS A 61 1.08 -23.18 14.39
C HIS A 61 2.55 -23.22 14.81
N ASP A 62 3.47 -22.89 13.91
CA ASP A 62 4.84 -22.53 14.31
C ASP A 62 4.92 -21.02 14.53
N ALA A 63 4.59 -20.61 15.76
CA ALA A 63 4.65 -19.25 16.25
C ALA A 63 6.07 -18.93 16.77
N SER A 64 7.03 -18.78 15.87
CA SER A 64 8.44 -18.60 16.25
C SER A 64 9.18 -17.57 15.40
N ASN A 65 8.70 -16.30 15.33
CA ASN A 65 9.59 -15.13 15.24
C ASN A 65 8.83 -13.79 15.44
N MET A 66 8.58 -13.44 16.69
CA MET A 66 7.94 -12.17 17.10
C MET A 66 8.98 -11.04 17.14
N LEU A 67 9.50 -10.65 15.97
CA LEU A 67 10.08 -9.32 15.80
C LEU A 67 8.93 -8.32 15.70
N SER A 68 9.09 -7.14 16.32
CA SER A 68 8.13 -6.04 16.18
C SER A 68 7.93 -5.73 14.70
N ILE A 69 6.67 -5.68 14.26
CA ILE A 69 6.28 -5.38 12.86
C ILE A 69 6.96 -4.10 12.35
N SER A 70 7.23 -3.14 13.24
CA SER A 70 7.89 -1.88 12.90
C SER A 70 9.34 -2.04 12.43
N ASP A 71 10.03 -3.12 12.81
CA ASP A 71 11.43 -3.35 12.46
C ASP A 71 11.58 -4.02 11.07
N ARG A 72 10.47 -4.46 10.46
CA ARG A 72 10.45 -5.11 9.14
C ARG A 72 10.07 -4.17 7.99
N LEU A 73 9.47 -3.02 8.31
CA LEU A 73 9.03 -2.06 7.30
C LEU A 73 10.22 -1.42 6.59
N LEU A 74 10.17 -1.42 5.26
CA LEU A 74 11.17 -0.78 4.41
C LEU A 74 10.97 0.74 4.39
N PRO A 75 12.04 1.54 4.26
CA PRO A 75 11.92 2.99 4.15
C PRO A 75 11.16 3.37 2.88
N VAL A 76 10.22 4.30 3.00
CA VAL A 76 9.43 4.85 1.89
C VAL A 76 9.76 6.34 1.75
N VAL A 77 9.99 6.78 0.52
CA VAL A 77 10.11 8.19 0.17
C VAL A 77 8.86 8.56 -0.62
N ASP A 78 7.86 9.05 0.10
CA ASP A 78 6.59 9.48 -0.47
C ASP A 78 6.75 10.83 -1.17
N ASN A 79 6.28 10.93 -2.42
CA ASN A 79 6.27 12.19 -3.13
C ASN A 79 5.15 13.10 -2.60
N ALA A 80 5.52 14.19 -1.92
CA ALA A 80 4.57 15.17 -1.39
C ALA A 80 3.69 15.86 -2.46
N THR A 81 4.10 15.83 -3.73
CA THR A 81 3.37 16.46 -4.84
C THR A 81 2.38 15.50 -5.51
N ALA A 82 1.29 16.06 -6.05
CA ALA A 82 0.33 15.27 -6.80
C ALA A 82 0.93 14.84 -8.15
N ASN A 83 0.85 13.54 -8.44
CA ASN A 83 1.39 12.94 -9.65
C ASN A 83 0.35 12.92 -10.78
N PHE A 84 0.81 12.89 -12.04
CA PHE A 84 -0.04 12.63 -13.21
C PHE A 84 -0.08 11.13 -13.54
N CYS A 85 -1.25 10.63 -13.90
CA CYS A 85 -1.47 9.25 -14.30
C CYS A 85 -0.60 8.87 -15.50
N ALA A 86 0.10 7.75 -15.40
CA ALA A 86 0.99 7.29 -16.46
C ALA A 86 0.24 6.84 -17.73
N ASP A 87 -1.01 6.38 -17.61
CA ASP A 87 -1.81 5.91 -18.75
C ASP A 87 -2.56 7.05 -19.45
N CYS A 88 -3.22 7.93 -18.69
CA CYS A 88 -4.16 8.90 -19.23
C CYS A 88 -3.81 10.37 -18.92
N ALA A 89 -2.66 10.65 -18.30
CA ALA A 89 -2.15 11.98 -17.97
C ALA A 89 -3.07 12.88 -17.11
N ARG A 90 -4.10 12.32 -16.46
CA ARG A 90 -4.95 13.05 -15.50
C ARG A 90 -4.30 13.09 -14.13
N LEU A 91 -4.61 14.14 -13.36
CA LEU A 91 -4.11 14.28 -11.99
C LEU A 91 -4.63 13.14 -11.11
N MET A 92 -3.74 12.56 -10.31
CA MET A 92 -4.07 11.49 -9.37
C MET A 92 -4.41 12.05 -7.99
N THR A 93 -5.23 11.30 -7.25
CA THR A 93 -5.60 11.63 -5.88
C THR A 93 -4.83 10.76 -4.89
N LYS A 94 -4.31 11.38 -3.83
CA LYS A 94 -3.63 10.71 -2.73
C LYS A 94 -4.61 10.19 -1.68
N ALA A 95 -4.40 8.98 -1.20
CA ALA A 95 -5.13 8.40 -0.08
C ALA A 95 -4.16 7.86 0.97
N LYS A 96 -4.37 8.24 2.23
CA LYS A 96 -3.53 7.76 3.32
C LYS A 96 -3.81 6.28 3.58
N VAL A 97 -2.77 5.45 3.68
CA VAL A 97 -2.93 4.02 3.95
C VAL A 97 -3.40 3.78 5.39
N GLY A 98 -2.71 4.33 6.38
CA GLY A 98 -3.04 4.10 7.80
C GLY A 98 -2.60 2.71 8.28
N ARG A 99 -3.23 2.19 9.35
CA ARG A 99 -2.94 0.84 9.90
C ARG A 99 -1.46 0.59 10.24
N GLY A 100 -0.77 1.63 10.71
CA GLY A 100 0.66 1.58 11.04
C GLY A 100 1.58 2.12 9.94
N LEU A 101 1.09 2.28 8.71
CA LEU A 101 1.81 2.91 7.61
C LEU A 101 1.51 4.41 7.52
N SER A 102 2.55 5.21 7.26
CA SER A 102 2.47 6.67 7.25
C SER A 102 2.41 7.30 5.86
N PHE A 103 2.61 6.52 4.80
CA PHE A 103 2.63 6.98 3.41
C PHE A 103 1.24 7.02 2.76
N TYR A 104 1.19 7.56 1.54
CA TYR A 104 -0.01 7.77 0.75
C TYR A 104 0.11 7.05 -0.59
N LEU A 105 -0.99 6.46 -1.07
CA LEU A 105 -1.05 5.91 -2.42
C LEU A 105 -1.69 6.91 -3.38
N ASP A 106 -1.22 6.94 -4.62
CA ASP A 106 -1.78 7.73 -5.70
C ASP A 106 -2.71 6.86 -6.56
N ARG A 107 -3.93 7.35 -6.84
CA ARG A 107 -4.85 6.69 -7.79
C ARG A 107 -5.40 7.67 -8.80
N CYS A 108 -5.46 7.22 -10.05
CA CYS A 108 -6.14 7.95 -11.10
C CYS A 108 -7.66 7.93 -10.90
N SER A 109 -8.31 9.09 -10.92
CA SER A 109 -9.77 9.21 -10.81
C SER A 109 -10.52 8.74 -12.06
N HIS A 110 -9.81 8.51 -13.18
CA HIS A 110 -10.42 8.17 -14.46
C HIS A 110 -10.24 6.70 -14.86
N CYS A 111 -8.99 6.21 -14.89
CA CYS A 111 -8.72 4.81 -15.26
C CYS A 111 -8.54 3.89 -14.04
N HIS A 112 -8.63 4.45 -12.83
CA HIS A 112 -8.50 3.73 -11.55
C HIS A 112 -7.17 2.99 -11.32
N GLY A 113 -6.19 3.15 -12.21
CA GLY A 113 -4.82 2.68 -11.98
C GLY A 113 -4.17 3.37 -10.78
N VAL A 114 -3.24 2.66 -10.16
CA VAL A 114 -2.59 3.04 -8.91
C VAL A 114 -1.10 3.17 -9.16
N TRP A 115 -0.52 4.25 -8.63
CA TRP A 115 0.92 4.42 -8.53
C TRP A 115 1.36 4.16 -7.09
N LEU A 116 2.43 3.38 -6.96
CA LEU A 116 3.10 3.09 -5.71
C LEU A 116 4.55 3.56 -5.84
N ASP A 117 5.02 4.38 -4.91
CA ASP A 117 6.43 4.72 -4.82
C ASP A 117 7.24 3.52 -4.31
N GLN A 118 8.56 3.67 -4.28
CA GLN A 118 9.47 2.59 -3.87
C GLN A 118 9.10 2.04 -2.49
N ASN A 119 9.13 0.71 -2.35
CA ASN A 119 8.88 -0.04 -1.12
C ASN A 119 7.44 0.01 -0.57
N GLU A 120 6.52 0.76 -1.19
CA GLU A 120 5.15 0.83 -0.71
C GLU A 120 4.41 -0.50 -0.89
N TRP A 121 4.59 -1.17 -2.02
CA TRP A 121 4.01 -2.49 -2.29
C TRP A 121 4.48 -3.53 -1.28
N GLU A 122 5.78 -3.58 -1.00
CA GLU A 122 6.40 -4.50 -0.06
C GLU A 122 5.86 -4.27 1.36
N ASN A 123 5.74 -3.03 1.78
CA ASN A 123 5.16 -2.68 3.08
C ASN A 123 3.67 -3.05 3.18
N LEU A 124 2.91 -2.87 2.10
CA LEU A 124 1.52 -3.34 2.03
C LEU A 124 1.44 -4.87 2.10
N LYS A 125 2.39 -5.59 1.51
CA LYS A 125 2.48 -7.05 1.59
C LYS A 125 2.76 -7.53 3.00
N GLN A 126 3.74 -6.94 3.68
CA GLN A 126 4.10 -7.31 5.05
C GLN A 126 2.93 -7.20 6.05
N LEU A 127 1.95 -6.35 5.77
CA LEU A 127 0.76 -6.15 6.61
C LEU A 127 -0.52 -6.78 6.05
N GLU A 128 -0.44 -7.57 4.97
CA GLU A 128 -1.61 -8.13 4.28
C GLU A 128 -2.66 -7.05 3.89
N LEU A 129 -2.17 -5.87 3.51
CA LEU A 129 -3.00 -4.74 3.06
C LEU A 129 -3.03 -4.60 1.53
N HIS A 130 -2.08 -5.22 0.83
CA HIS A 130 -1.92 -5.14 -0.62
C HIS A 130 -3.14 -5.60 -1.43
N HIS A 131 -4.00 -6.47 -0.92
CA HIS A 131 -5.27 -6.84 -1.57
C HIS A 131 -6.44 -5.89 -1.27
N GLN A 132 -6.23 -4.89 -0.40
CA GLN A 132 -7.25 -3.95 0.04
C GLN A 132 -7.07 -2.54 -0.56
N ILE A 133 -6.14 -2.37 -1.52
CA ILE A 133 -5.82 -1.05 -2.11
C ILE A 133 -7.09 -0.35 -2.62
N HIS A 134 -8.01 -1.07 -3.25
CA HIS A 134 -9.27 -0.51 -3.74
C HIS A 134 -10.14 0.11 -2.63
N TYR A 135 -10.12 -0.44 -1.42
CA TYR A 135 -10.84 0.11 -0.27
C TYR A 135 -10.15 1.34 0.32
N MET A 136 -8.83 1.50 0.16
CA MET A 136 -8.08 2.60 0.78
C MET A 136 -8.57 3.98 0.35
N PHE A 137 -9.09 4.08 -0.87
CA PHE A 137 -9.62 5.32 -1.41
C PHE A 137 -11.11 5.54 -1.11
N SER A 138 -11.75 4.63 -0.37
CA SER A 138 -13.14 4.78 0.06
C SER A 138 -13.28 5.77 1.23
N SER A 139 -14.44 6.42 1.32
CA SER A 139 -14.75 7.33 2.43
C SER A 139 -14.71 6.61 3.79
N ALA A 140 -15.16 5.35 3.84
CA ALA A 140 -15.16 4.55 5.06
C ALA A 140 -13.73 4.26 5.55
N TRP A 141 -12.83 3.87 4.65
CA TRP A 141 -11.42 3.66 4.99
C TRP A 141 -10.78 4.96 5.48
N GLN A 142 -10.90 6.04 4.71
CA GLN A 142 -10.29 7.32 5.05
C GLN A 142 -10.84 7.90 6.37
N PHE A 143 -12.10 7.64 6.70
CA PHE A 143 -12.67 7.96 8.01
C PHE A 143 -12.01 7.16 9.13
N SER A 144 -11.83 5.84 8.95
CA SER A 144 -11.16 4.99 9.95
C SER A 144 -9.71 5.41 10.20
N VAL A 145 -8.96 5.79 9.16
CA VAL A 145 -7.56 6.25 9.29
C VAL A 145 -7.49 7.57 10.08
N ARG A 146 -8.47 8.47 9.90
CA ARG A 146 -8.57 9.71 10.68
C ARG A 146 -8.82 9.43 12.16
N GLN A 147 -9.74 8.52 12.47
CA GLN A 147 -10.05 8.09 13.84
C GLN A 147 -8.82 7.51 14.56
N GLU A 148 -8.06 6.64 13.88
CA GLU A 148 -6.83 6.05 14.41
C GLU A 148 -5.78 7.11 14.78
N LYS A 149 -5.62 8.13 13.93
CA LYS A 149 -4.68 9.22 14.18
C LYS A 149 -5.05 10.01 15.44
N VAL A 150 -6.35 10.27 15.64
CA VAL A 150 -6.85 10.97 16.85
C VAL A 150 -6.58 10.11 18.08
N ALA A 151 -7.03 8.85 18.08
CA ALA A 151 -6.84 7.94 19.21
C ALA A 151 -5.36 7.73 19.59
N ARG A 152 -4.45 7.67 18.60
CA ARG A 152 -3.01 7.58 18.85
C ARG A 152 -2.44 8.85 19.48
N SER A 153 -2.94 10.02 19.07
CA SER A 153 -2.52 11.31 19.62
C SER A 153 -2.96 11.46 21.08
N ASP A 154 -4.20 11.06 21.39
CA ASP A 154 -4.74 11.10 22.76
C ASP A 154 -3.98 10.15 23.70
N ARG A 155 -3.65 8.94 23.23
CA ARG A 155 -2.82 7.96 23.97
C ARG A 155 -1.39 8.45 24.20
N ALA A 156 -0.80 9.20 23.25
CA ALA A 156 0.53 9.77 23.43
C ALA A 156 0.52 10.89 24.50
N ARG A 157 -0.53 11.72 24.52
CA ARG A 157 -0.69 12.82 25.48
C ARG A 157 -0.88 12.34 26.92
N THR A 158 -1.58 11.22 27.13
CA THR A 158 -1.83 10.65 28.46
C THR A 158 -0.60 9.94 29.06
N LYS A 159 0.45 9.66 28.28
CA LYS A 159 1.68 9.01 28.75
C LYS A 159 2.80 9.97 29.15
N ILE A 160 2.60 11.28 29.08
CA ILE A 160 3.60 12.27 29.52
C ILE A 160 3.54 12.36 31.06
N PRO A 161 4.60 11.96 31.81
CA PRO A 161 4.60 12.11 33.25
C PRO A 161 4.55 13.59 33.61
N GLN A 162 3.56 13.98 34.43
CA GLN A 162 3.48 15.33 34.97
C GLN A 162 4.74 15.57 35.82
N LYS A 163 5.60 16.51 35.42
CA LYS A 163 6.71 16.97 36.25
C LYS A 163 6.12 17.57 37.52
N THR A 164 6.37 16.94 38.66
CA THR A 164 6.08 17.48 39.98
C THR A 164 6.89 18.77 40.17
N PRO A 165 6.28 19.90 40.56
CA PRO A 165 7.04 21.10 40.89
C PRO A 165 7.78 20.88 42.23
N ALA A 166 9.02 21.36 42.28
CA ALA A 166 9.92 21.32 43.44
C ALA A 166 9.53 22.37 44.49
#